data_AF-A0AAV1NPZ4-F1
#
_entry.id   AF-A0AAV1NPZ4-F1
#
_cell.length_a   1.000
_cell.length_b   1.000
_cell.length_c   1.000
_cell.angle_alpha   90.00
_cell.angle_beta   90.00
_cell.angle_gamma   90.00
#
_symmetry.space_group_name_H-M   'P 1'
#
loop_
_entity.id
_entity.type
_entity.pdbx_description
1 polymer ?
#
loop_
_entity_poly.entity_id
_entity_poly.type
_entity_poly.pdbx_seq_one_letter_code
_entity_poly.pdbx_strand_id
1 'polypeptide(L)'
;MNMELQLKLCLQVILWLCYEQLLQDVAAGINPTSQRTGSSVFDANLMFEFLLYGLEMDQDNNIVMLDKEMASMRAGRAFLAQINDNIPRSLSPMLQMVNTLKVERRRPLTQAQLDSLVLSMLYSAHQAWHQERKEEQEAWGGVLLQLANVTVHDLRGNYLFSYA
;
A
#
# COMPACT_ATOMS: atom_id res chain seq x y z
N MET A 1 27.41 12.51 -7.82
CA MET A 1 26.75 11.20 -7.59
C MET A 1 25.27 11.40 -7.88
N ASN A 2 24.70 10.65 -8.82
CA ASN A 2 23.40 10.96 -9.43
C ASN A 2 22.25 10.48 -8.51
N MET A 3 21.27 11.33 -8.19
CA MET A 3 20.19 11.03 -7.23
C MET A 3 19.37 9.78 -7.63
N GLU A 4 19.18 9.54 -8.93
CA GLU A 4 18.55 8.32 -9.44
C GLU A 4 19.32 7.04 -9.07
N LEU A 5 20.65 7.11 -9.07
CA LEU A 5 21.51 5.98 -8.78
C LEU A 5 21.43 5.62 -7.28
N GLN A 6 21.36 6.64 -6.42
CA GLN A 6 21.17 6.44 -4.98
C GLN A 6 19.80 5.86 -4.65
N LEU A 7 18.74 6.37 -5.30
CA LEU A 7 17.38 5.85 -5.09
C LEU A 7 17.27 4.38 -5.52
N LYS A 8 17.83 4.04 -6.70
CA LYS A 8 17.88 2.66 -7.20
C LYS A 8 18.66 1.75 -6.26
N LEU A 9 19.83 2.16 -5.79
CA LEU A 9 20.64 1.40 -4.83
C LEU A 9 19.91 1.20 -3.50
N CYS A 10 19.27 2.25 -2.96
CA CYS A 10 18.49 2.14 -1.73
C CYS A 10 17.32 1.17 -1.89
N LEU A 11 16.57 1.27 -3.00
CA LEU A 11 15.47 0.33 -3.30
C LEU A 11 15.99 -1.11 -3.45
N GLN A 12 17.10 -1.32 -4.16
CA GLN A 12 17.71 -2.63 -4.32
C GLN A 12 18.18 -3.23 -2.99
N VAL A 13 18.80 -2.42 -2.13
CA VAL A 13 19.28 -2.85 -0.82
C VAL A 13 18.11 -3.16 0.11
N ILE A 14 17.04 -2.35 0.09
CA ILE A 14 15.83 -2.61 0.87
C ILE A 14 15.15 -3.90 0.39
N LEU A 15 15.00 -4.07 -0.93
CA LEU A 15 14.43 -5.29 -1.52
C LEU A 15 15.29 -6.51 -1.16
N TRP A 16 16.62 -6.42 -1.24
CA TRP A 16 17.53 -7.49 -0.87
C TRP A 16 17.42 -7.88 0.61
N LEU A 17 17.46 -6.88 1.51
CA LEU A 17 17.38 -7.11 2.95
C LEU A 17 16.01 -7.67 3.36
N CYS A 18 14.92 -7.21 2.73
CA CYS A 18 13.60 -7.78 2.94
C CYS A 18 13.50 -9.22 2.40
N TYR A 19 14.15 -9.53 1.29
CA TYR A 19 14.08 -10.84 0.65
C TYR A 19 14.86 -11.93 1.42
N GLU A 20 16.04 -11.63 1.96
CA GLU A 20 16.81 -12.61 2.74
C GLU A 20 16.13 -13.00 4.04
N GLN A 21 15.56 -12.02 4.76
CA GLN A 21 14.83 -12.29 6.01
C GLN A 21 13.60 -13.17 5.74
N LEU A 22 12.87 -12.89 4.65
CA LEU A 22 11.68 -13.64 4.21
C LEU A 22 11.99 -15.08 3.82
N LEU A 23 13.05 -15.30 3.04
CA LEU A 23 13.43 -16.65 2.62
C LEU A 23 13.82 -17.54 3.80
N GLN A 24 14.45 -16.96 4.82
CA GLN A 24 14.80 -17.69 6.04
C GLN A 24 13.57 -18.11 6.85
N ASP A 25 12.58 -17.22 6.99
CA ASP A 25 11.34 -17.51 7.71
C ASP A 25 10.48 -18.57 6.99
N VAL A 26 10.38 -18.48 5.65
CA VAL A 26 9.68 -19.46 4.80
C VAL A 26 10.39 -20.82 4.81
N ALA A 27 11.72 -20.85 4.67
CA ALA A 27 12.50 -22.09 4.68
C ALA A 27 12.51 -22.78 6.06
N ALA A 28 12.39 -22.00 7.15
CA ALA A 28 12.33 -22.53 8.50
C ALA A 28 10.94 -23.08 8.88
N GLY A 29 9.92 -22.92 8.02
CA GLY A 29 8.54 -23.31 8.33
C GLY A 29 7.97 -22.59 9.55
N ILE A 30 8.56 -21.45 9.92
CA ILE A 30 8.10 -20.62 11.02
C ILE A 30 6.87 -19.88 10.50
N ASN A 31 5.70 -20.46 10.75
CA ASN A 31 4.49 -19.65 10.75
C ASN A 31 4.61 -18.65 11.90
N PRO A 32 4.54 -17.32 11.68
CA PRO A 32 4.50 -16.34 12.76
C PRO A 32 3.16 -16.33 13.51
N THR A 33 2.42 -17.45 13.50
CA THR A 33 1.07 -17.58 14.08
C THR A 33 1.05 -17.75 15.60
N SER A 34 2.18 -17.65 16.29
CA SER A 34 2.21 -17.73 17.76
C SER A 34 2.54 -16.37 18.37
N GLN A 35 1.51 -15.71 18.90
CA GLN A 35 1.59 -14.64 19.92
C GLN A 35 1.82 -13.19 19.47
N ARG A 36 1.10 -12.70 18.46
CA ARG A 36 0.70 -11.29 18.46
C ARG A 36 -0.81 -11.14 18.32
N THR A 37 -1.44 -11.04 19.48
CA THR A 37 -2.82 -10.61 19.68
C THR A 37 -2.96 -9.17 19.17
N GLY A 38 -3.15 -9.04 17.87
CA GLY A 38 -3.45 -7.80 17.17
C GLY A 38 -4.12 -8.18 15.87
N SER A 39 -5.37 -7.77 15.72
CA SER A 39 -6.27 -8.08 14.60
C SER A 39 -5.82 -7.46 13.27
N SER A 40 -4.58 -7.67 12.85
CA SER A 40 -4.13 -7.30 11.52
C SER A 40 -4.67 -8.33 10.55
N VAL A 41 -5.51 -7.90 9.61
CA VAL A 41 -5.96 -8.72 8.47
C VAL A 41 -4.77 -9.12 7.59
N PHE A 42 -3.62 -8.45 7.76
CA PHE A 42 -2.43 -8.58 6.95
C PHE A 42 -1.27 -9.09 7.78
N ASP A 43 -1.00 -10.38 7.68
CA ASP A 43 0.36 -10.89 7.90
C ASP A 43 1.24 -10.34 6.77
N ALA A 44 2.38 -9.73 7.12
CA ALA A 44 3.27 -9.10 6.15
C ALA A 44 3.83 -10.11 5.14
N ASN A 45 4.07 -11.34 5.59
CA ASN A 45 4.57 -12.42 4.73
C ASN A 45 3.51 -12.81 3.70
N LEU A 46 2.28 -12.99 4.15
CA LEU A 46 1.16 -13.34 3.28
C LEU A 46 0.80 -12.20 2.32
N MET A 47 0.91 -10.95 2.76
CA MET A 47 0.72 -9.80 1.88
C MET A 47 1.79 -9.73 0.79
N PHE A 48 3.04 -10.06 1.11
CA PHE A 48 4.10 -10.17 0.13
C PHE A 48 3.84 -11.31 -0.87
N GLU A 49 3.40 -12.47 -0.40
CA GLU A 49 3.00 -13.59 -1.27
C GLU A 49 1.87 -13.18 -2.23
N PHE A 50 0.82 -12.52 -1.73
CA PHE A 50 -0.26 -12.01 -2.57
C PHE A 50 0.25 -11.05 -3.64
N LEU A 51 1.14 -10.12 -3.28
CA LEU A 51 1.71 -9.15 -4.21
C LEU A 51 2.65 -9.80 -5.25
N LEU A 52 3.34 -10.90 -4.90
CA LEU A 52 4.25 -11.62 -5.79
C LEU A 52 3.54 -12.57 -6.77
N TYR A 53 2.52 -13.30 -6.30
CA TYR A 53 1.88 -14.39 -7.06
C TYR A 53 0.77 -13.92 -8.00
N GLY A 54 0.78 -12.64 -8.37
CA GLY A 54 -0.02 -12.10 -9.46
C GLY A 54 -1.40 -11.65 -9.00
N LEU A 55 -1.43 -10.45 -8.42
CA LEU A 55 -2.62 -9.62 -8.49
C LEU A 55 -2.72 -9.00 -9.88
N GLU A 56 -3.92 -8.96 -10.44
CA GLU A 56 -4.22 -8.27 -11.68
C GLU A 56 -5.31 -7.22 -11.43
N MET A 57 -5.36 -6.18 -12.25
CA MET A 57 -6.54 -5.31 -12.30
C MET A 57 -7.41 -5.67 -13.48
N ASP A 58 -8.70 -5.88 -13.22
CA ASP A 58 -9.69 -6.09 -14.27
C ASP A 58 -10.09 -4.77 -14.94
N GLN A 59 -11.01 -4.88 -15.91
CA GLN A 59 -11.50 -3.74 -16.71
C GLN A 59 -12.28 -2.72 -15.86
N ASP A 60 -12.82 -3.14 -14.73
CA ASP A 60 -13.53 -2.30 -13.78
C ASP A 60 -12.58 -1.73 -12.70
N ASN A 61 -11.28 -1.96 -12.89
CA ASN A 61 -10.21 -1.50 -12.03
C ASN A 61 -10.28 -2.12 -10.61
N ASN A 62 -10.90 -3.30 -10.48
CA ASN A 62 -10.84 -4.13 -9.29
C ASN A 62 -9.58 -4.97 -9.30
N ILE A 63 -9.03 -5.22 -8.12
CA ILE A 63 -7.90 -6.11 -7.93
C ILE A 63 -8.44 -7.53 -7.84
N VAL A 64 -7.94 -8.42 -8.69
CA VAL A 64 -8.24 -9.85 -8.70
C VAL A 64 -6.99 -10.65 -8.37
N MET A 65 -7.18 -11.82 -7.78
CA MET A 65 -6.09 -12.74 -7.44
C MET A 65 -6.11 -13.91 -8.43
N LEU A 66 -5.03 -14.05 -9.19
CA LEU A 66 -4.94 -15.05 -10.27
C LEU A 66 -4.75 -16.46 -9.73
N ASP A 67 -4.03 -16.58 -8.61
CA ASP A 67 -3.87 -17.84 -7.91
C ASP A 67 -5.19 -18.25 -7.24
N LYS A 68 -5.78 -19.34 -7.73
CA LYS A 68 -7.07 -19.85 -7.26
C LYS A 68 -7.00 -20.39 -5.83
N GLU A 69 -5.86 -20.96 -5.42
CA GLU A 69 -5.69 -21.45 -4.06
C GLU A 69 -5.68 -20.27 -3.09
N MET A 70 -4.85 -19.25 -3.36
CA MET A 70 -4.80 -18.05 -2.55
C MET A 70 -6.14 -17.29 -2.52
N ALA A 71 -6.82 -17.18 -3.68
CA ALA A 71 -8.14 -16.54 -3.76
C ALA A 71 -9.20 -17.30 -2.93
N SER A 72 -9.03 -18.61 -2.76
CA SER A 72 -9.90 -19.45 -1.94
C SER A 72 -9.58 -19.41 -0.44
N MET A 73 -8.42 -18.86 -0.05
CA MET A 73 -8.07 -18.69 1.36
C MET A 73 -8.94 -17.61 2.01
N ARG A 74 -9.28 -17.79 3.30
CA ARG A 74 -9.99 -16.76 4.07
C ARG A 74 -9.24 -15.43 4.07
N ALA A 75 -7.92 -15.47 4.21
CA ALA A 75 -7.08 -14.29 4.20
C ALA A 75 -7.03 -13.62 2.81
N GLY A 76 -6.95 -14.40 1.73
CA GLY A 76 -7.03 -13.87 0.36
C GLY A 76 -8.35 -13.15 0.08
N ARG A 77 -9.48 -13.73 0.49
CA ARG A 77 -10.78 -13.05 0.41
C ARG A 77 -10.85 -11.77 1.24
N ALA A 78 -10.32 -11.79 2.46
CA ALA A 78 -10.30 -10.61 3.32
C ALA A 78 -9.42 -9.50 2.75
N PHE A 79 -8.27 -9.86 2.16
CA PHE A 79 -7.39 -8.96 1.43
C PHE A 79 -8.10 -8.30 0.25
N LEU A 80 -8.74 -9.10 -0.60
CA LEU A 80 -9.48 -8.60 -1.77
C LEU A 80 -10.64 -7.69 -1.37
N ALA A 81 -11.40 -8.05 -0.32
CA ALA A 81 -12.46 -7.20 0.22
C ALA A 81 -11.89 -5.87 0.75
N GLN A 82 -10.80 -5.91 1.51
CA GLN A 82 -10.17 -4.68 2.02
C GLN A 82 -9.72 -3.76 0.87
N ILE A 83 -9.12 -4.32 -0.18
CA ILE A 83 -8.62 -3.51 -1.29
C ILE A 83 -9.73 -3.03 -2.21
N ASN A 84 -10.75 -3.84 -2.50
CA ASN A 84 -11.79 -3.48 -3.46
C ASN A 84 -12.94 -2.68 -2.82
N ASP A 85 -13.28 -2.97 -1.56
CA ASP A 85 -14.45 -2.35 -0.92
C ASP A 85 -14.07 -1.07 -0.15
N ASN A 86 -12.84 -1.00 0.39
CA ASN A 86 -12.43 0.09 1.28
C ASN A 86 -11.47 1.10 0.65
N ILE A 87 -10.93 0.83 -0.55
CA ILE A 87 -10.04 1.78 -1.26
C ILE A 87 -10.79 2.43 -2.41
N PRO A 88 -10.97 3.76 -2.38
CA PRO A 88 -11.59 4.51 -3.47
C PRO A 88 -10.96 4.24 -4.85
N ARG A 89 -11.80 4.03 -5.87
CA ARG A 89 -11.37 3.81 -7.27
C ARG A 89 -11.43 5.04 -8.16
N SER A 90 -12.01 6.13 -7.66
CA SER A 90 -12.10 7.39 -8.39
C SER A 90 -11.48 8.53 -7.61
N LEU A 91 -11.07 9.57 -8.34
CA LEU A 91 -10.29 10.68 -7.79
C LEU A 91 -11.03 11.44 -6.68
N SER A 92 -12.33 11.71 -6.86
CA SER A 92 -13.10 12.50 -5.90
C SER A 92 -13.26 11.80 -4.53
N PRO A 93 -13.73 10.54 -4.46
CA PRO A 93 -13.77 9.81 -3.19
C PRO A 93 -12.37 9.56 -2.59
N MET A 94 -11.33 9.39 -3.43
CA MET A 94 -9.96 9.29 -2.95
C MET A 94 -9.50 10.59 -2.24
N LEU A 95 -9.77 11.75 -2.84
CA LEU A 95 -9.49 13.05 -2.23
C LEU A 95 -10.28 13.27 -0.95
N GLN A 96 -11.54 12.82 -0.89
CA GLN A 96 -12.33 12.87 0.33
C GLN A 96 -11.68 12.06 1.45
N MET A 97 -11.25 10.83 1.16
CA MET A 97 -10.55 9.99 2.13
C MET A 97 -9.22 10.62 2.59
N VAL A 98 -8.44 11.21 1.68
CA VAL A 98 -7.23 11.98 2.05
C VAL A 98 -7.58 13.10 3.04
N ASN A 99 -8.67 13.82 2.80
CA ASN A 99 -9.12 14.90 3.68
C ASN A 99 -9.59 14.37 5.05
N THR A 100 -10.27 13.23 5.10
CA THR A 100 -10.63 12.56 6.37
C THR A 100 -9.39 12.21 7.19
N LEU A 101 -8.40 11.55 6.56
CA LEU A 101 -7.13 11.21 7.21
C LEU A 101 -6.39 12.46 7.71
N LYS A 102 -6.47 13.57 6.97
CA LYS A 102 -5.94 14.87 7.37
C LYS A 102 -6.68 15.49 8.56
N VAL A 103 -8.00 15.33 8.68
CA VAL A 103 -8.75 15.87 9.83
C VAL A 103 -8.44 15.08 11.10
N GLU A 104 -8.24 13.77 10.97
CA GLU A 104 -7.99 12.85 12.09
C GLU A 104 -6.56 12.91 12.66
N ARG A 105 -5.67 13.75 12.08
CA ARG A 105 -4.25 13.97 12.45
C ARG A 105 -3.97 14.36 13.91
N ARG A 106 -4.98 14.57 14.75
CA ARG A 106 -4.80 14.86 16.19
C ARG A 106 -4.43 13.63 17.02
N ARG A 107 -4.52 12.44 16.43
CA ARG A 107 -4.15 11.16 17.05
C ARG A 107 -3.30 10.38 16.05
N PRO A 108 -2.39 9.51 16.52
CA PRO A 108 -1.71 8.56 15.65
C PRO A 108 -2.72 7.74 14.84
N LEU A 109 -2.38 7.43 13.60
CA LEU A 109 -3.21 6.56 12.78
C LEU A 109 -3.38 5.19 13.44
N THR A 110 -4.61 4.69 13.43
CA THR A 110 -4.90 3.30 13.76
C THR A 110 -4.30 2.39 12.69
N GLN A 111 -4.07 1.12 13.03
CA GLN A 111 -3.56 0.13 12.08
C GLN A 111 -4.41 0.08 10.79
N ALA A 112 -5.74 0.07 10.92
CA ALA A 112 -6.64 0.03 9.76
C ALA A 112 -6.54 1.28 8.86
N GLN A 113 -6.33 2.46 9.45
CA GLN A 113 -6.09 3.68 8.69
C GLN A 113 -4.73 3.66 8.00
N LEU A 114 -3.71 3.10 8.65
CA LEU A 114 -2.39 2.91 8.04
C LEU A 114 -2.47 1.96 6.84
N ASP A 115 -3.15 0.82 6.99
CA ASP A 115 -3.35 -0.16 5.92
C ASP A 115 -4.09 0.48 4.73
N SER A 116 -5.18 1.21 5.00
CA SER A 116 -5.92 1.95 3.97
C SER A 116 -5.05 3.00 3.29
N LEU A 117 -4.26 3.76 4.06
CA LEU A 117 -3.34 4.76 3.52
C LEU A 117 -2.27 4.14 2.61
N VAL A 118 -1.67 3.01 2.99
CA VAL A 118 -0.66 2.32 2.17
C VAL A 118 -1.26 1.81 0.86
N LEU A 119 -2.41 1.15 0.93
CA LEU A 119 -3.10 0.63 -0.24
C LEU A 119 -3.57 1.76 -1.18
N SER A 120 -3.97 2.89 -0.62
CA SER A 120 -4.36 4.08 -1.38
C SER A 120 -3.16 4.74 -2.06
N MET A 121 -1.99 4.75 -1.43
CA MET A 121 -0.75 5.20 -2.07
C MET A 121 -0.40 4.30 -3.24
N LEU A 122 -0.43 2.98 -3.06
CA LEU A 122 -0.17 2.01 -4.12
C LEU A 122 -1.12 2.22 -5.30
N TYR A 123 -2.42 2.36 -5.02
CA TYR A 123 -3.43 2.61 -6.05
C TYR A 123 -3.20 3.94 -6.78
N SER A 124 -2.92 5.02 -6.05
CA SER A 124 -2.68 6.35 -6.63
C SER A 124 -1.42 6.38 -7.49
N ALA A 125 -0.37 5.67 -7.07
CA ALA A 125 0.85 5.50 -7.86
C ALA A 125 0.57 4.71 -9.15
N HIS A 126 -0.21 3.63 -9.06
CA HIS A 126 -0.62 2.88 -10.23
C HIS A 126 -1.40 3.74 -11.22
N GLN A 127 -2.40 4.48 -10.75
CA GLN A 127 -3.19 5.38 -11.60
C GLN A 127 -2.32 6.48 -12.22
N ALA A 128 -1.45 7.13 -11.43
CA ALA A 128 -0.56 8.16 -11.94
C ALA A 128 0.37 7.65 -13.08
N TRP A 129 0.73 6.36 -13.05
CA TRP A 129 1.56 5.73 -14.08
C TRP A 129 0.78 5.31 -15.34
N HIS A 130 -0.45 4.80 -15.18
CA HIS A 130 -1.18 4.14 -16.27
C HIS A 130 -2.21 5.02 -16.98
N GLN A 131 -2.56 6.18 -16.43
CA GLN A 131 -3.52 7.08 -17.09
C GLN A 131 -2.95 7.65 -18.39
N GLU A 132 -3.78 7.77 -19.43
CA GLU A 132 -3.34 8.29 -20.73
C GLU A 132 -3.28 9.83 -20.74
N ARG A 133 -4.20 10.48 -20.02
CA ARG A 133 -4.30 11.93 -19.98
C ARG A 133 -3.36 12.50 -18.93
N LYS A 134 -2.50 13.43 -19.36
CA LYS A 134 -1.56 14.13 -18.47
C LYS A 134 -2.24 14.78 -17.26
N GLU A 135 -3.41 15.37 -17.45
CA GLU A 135 -4.19 15.98 -16.36
C GLU A 135 -4.57 14.94 -15.28
N GLU A 136 -4.95 13.73 -15.68
CA GLU A 136 -5.29 12.64 -14.76
C GLU A 136 -4.04 12.09 -14.08
N GLN A 137 -2.93 11.91 -14.82
CA GLN A 137 -1.65 11.53 -14.25
C GLN A 137 -1.21 12.51 -13.15
N GLU A 138 -1.30 13.82 -13.41
CA GLU A 138 -0.95 14.88 -12.47
C GLU A 138 -1.91 14.89 -11.27
N ALA A 139 -3.21 14.71 -11.49
CA ALA A 139 -4.19 14.67 -10.41
C ALA A 139 -3.95 13.48 -9.46
N TRP A 140 -3.73 12.29 -10.00
CA TRP A 140 -3.39 11.10 -9.22
C TRP A 140 -2.01 11.20 -8.55
N GLY A 141 -1.02 11.80 -9.23
CA GLY A 141 0.27 12.13 -8.64
C GLY A 141 0.13 13.09 -7.45
N GLY A 142 -0.73 14.09 -7.57
CA GLY A 142 -1.07 15.01 -6.49
C GLY A 142 -1.71 14.31 -5.29
N VAL A 143 -2.59 13.34 -5.51
CA VAL A 143 -3.14 12.48 -4.44
C VAL A 143 -2.05 11.67 -3.76
N LEU A 144 -1.18 11.01 -4.53
CA LEU A 144 -0.08 10.22 -4.00
C LEU A 144 0.82 11.06 -3.07
N LEU A 145 1.18 12.27 -3.50
CA LEU A 145 1.99 13.17 -2.69
C LEU A 145 1.28 13.61 -1.41
N GLN A 146 -0.04 13.82 -1.47
CA GLN A 146 -0.82 14.17 -0.29
C GLN A 146 -0.91 13.01 0.72
N LEU A 147 -1.07 11.78 0.23
CA LEU A 147 -1.04 10.59 1.08
C LEU A 147 0.34 10.41 1.74
N ALA A 148 1.42 10.54 0.96
CA ALA A 148 2.79 10.50 1.50
C ALA A 148 3.02 11.57 2.59
N ASN A 149 2.44 12.76 2.42
CA ASN A 149 2.46 13.81 3.44
C ASN A 149 1.72 13.42 4.72
N VAL A 150 0.60 12.73 4.63
CA VAL A 150 -0.11 12.20 5.81
C VAL A 150 0.79 11.21 6.54
N THR A 151 1.44 10.29 5.82
CA THR A 151 2.37 9.30 6.39
C THR A 151 3.52 9.97 7.14
N VAL A 152 4.18 10.95 6.51
CA VAL A 152 5.36 11.60 7.10
C VAL A 152 4.98 12.43 8.31
N HIS A 153 3.81 13.08 8.27
CA HIS A 153 3.29 13.80 9.41
C HIS A 153 2.94 12.87 10.58
N ASP A 154 2.32 11.73 10.32
CA ASP A 154 2.03 10.74 11.37
C ASP A 154 3.33 10.23 12.04
N LEU A 155 4.36 9.96 11.24
CA LEU A 155 5.64 9.43 11.73
C LEU A 155 6.55 10.49 12.39
N ARG A 156 6.53 11.74 11.94
CA ARG A 156 7.52 12.77 12.32
C ARG A 156 6.92 14.04 12.91
N GLY A 157 5.60 14.20 12.86
CA GLY A 157 4.90 15.42 13.26
C GLY A 157 4.97 16.59 12.25
N ASN A 158 5.69 16.45 11.13
CA ASN A 158 5.91 17.50 10.13
C ASN A 158 5.59 17.00 8.72
N TYR A 159 5.21 17.91 7.80
CA TYR A 159 4.95 17.56 6.39
C TYR A 159 6.24 17.38 5.59
N LEU A 160 6.19 16.52 4.57
CA LEU A 160 7.28 16.38 3.60
C LEU A 160 7.25 17.53 2.58
N PHE A 161 6.05 17.96 2.19
CA PHE A 161 5.79 19.13 1.35
C PHE A 161 4.73 20.03 2.00
N SER A 162 5.00 21.32 2.13
CA SER A 162 4.00 22.32 2.51
C SER A 162 3.36 22.89 1.25
N TYR A 163 2.07 22.64 1.06
CA TYR A 163 1.27 23.33 0.04
C TYR A 163 0.74 24.61 0.71
N ALA A 164 1.48 25.71 0.57
CA ALA A 164 1.06 27.04 1.00
C ALA A 164 -0.04 27.59 0.09
#